data_AF-A0A527G4K3-F1
#
_entry.id   AF-A0A527G4K3-F1
#
_cell.length_a   1.000
_cell.length_b   1.000
_cell.length_c   1.000
_cell.angle_alpha   90.00
_cell.angle_beta   90.00
_cell.angle_gamma   90.00
#
_symmetry.space_group_name_H-M   'P 1'
#
loop_
_entity.id
_entity.type
_entity.pdbx_description
1 polymer ?
#
loop_
_entity_poly.entity_id
_entity_poly.type
_entity_poly.pdbx_seq_one_letter_code
_entity_poly.pdbx_strand_id
1 'polypeptide(L)' 'GVMSRSIKTNTKIPGELAGYPLYEDFDQALKETKPDAVSINSWPNTHAEYALKAIAANCHVFMEKPLATNNE' A
#
# COMPACT_ATOMS: atom_id res chain seq x y z
N GLY A 1 0.68 -8.47 3.36
CA GLY A 1 0.40 -8.83 1.95
C GLY A 1 1.06 -7.82 1.04
N VAL A 2 1.09 -8.09 -0.27
CA VAL A 2 1.63 -7.14 -1.27
C VAL A 2 0.49 -6.61 -2.12
N MET A 3 0.44 -5.30 -2.33
CA MET A 3 -0.63 -4.65 -3.09
C MET A 3 -0.06 -3.84 -4.26
N SER A 4 -0.63 -4.03 -5.45
CA SER A 4 -0.48 -3.15 -6.60
C SER A 4 -1.70 -3.29 -7.49
N ARG A 5 -2.17 -2.20 -8.10
CA ARG A 5 -3.39 -2.17 -8.93
C ARG A 5 -3.34 -3.13 -10.13
N SER A 6 -2.15 -3.55 -10.56
CA SER A 6 -1.93 -4.49 -11.66
C SER A 6 -1.09 -5.70 -11.24
N ILE A 7 -1.15 -6.08 -9.95
CA ILE A 7 -0.28 -7.12 -9.41
C ILE A 7 -0.50 -8.48 -10.06
N LYS A 8 -1.73 -8.79 -10.49
CA LYS A 8 -2.07 -10.08 -11.10
C LYS A 8 -1.84 -10.13 -12.61
N THR A 9 -1.72 -8.98 -13.28
CA THR A 9 -1.70 -8.91 -14.74
C THR A 9 -0.34 -8.52 -15.32
N ASN A 10 0.43 -7.65 -14.65
CA ASN A 10 1.64 -7.08 -15.26
C ASN A 10 2.73 -6.69 -14.26
N THR A 11 2.77 -7.33 -13.08
CA THR A 11 3.80 -7.06 -12.07
C THR A 11 4.71 -8.26 -11.90
N LYS A 12 6.02 -8.09 -12.11
CA LYS A 12 7.02 -9.10 -11.75
C LYS A 12 7.18 -9.10 -10.24
N ILE A 13 6.74 -10.18 -9.60
CA ILE A 13 6.88 -10.37 -8.16
C ILE A 13 8.19 -11.12 -7.91
N PRO A 14 9.12 -10.59 -7.11
CA PRO A 14 10.29 -11.33 -6.67
C PRO A 14 9.89 -12.65 -6.01
N GLY A 15 10.66 -13.72 -6.25
CA GLY A 15 10.34 -15.05 -5.69
C GLY A 15 10.24 -15.06 -4.16
N GLU A 16 10.99 -14.18 -3.50
CA GLU A 16 10.96 -13.98 -2.04
C GLU A 16 9.59 -13.52 -1.51
N LEU A 17 8.78 -12.88 -2.37
CA LEU A 17 7.46 -12.37 -2.01
C LEU A 17 6.30 -13.27 -2.46
N ALA A 18 6.57 -14.39 -3.14
CA ALA A 18 5.54 -15.27 -3.69
C ALA A 18 4.64 -15.94 -2.63
N GLY A 19 5.10 -16.02 -1.37
CA GLY A 19 4.33 -16.58 -0.26
C GLY A 19 3.34 -15.62 0.40
N TYR A 20 3.34 -14.33 0.02
CA TYR A 20 2.44 -13.34 0.60
C TYR A 20 1.15 -13.19 -0.21
N PRO A 21 -0.01 -12.99 0.46
CA PRO A 21 -1.26 -12.68 -0.23
C PRO A 21 -1.11 -11.43 -1.10
N LEU A 22 -1.64 -11.49 -2.32
CA LEU A 22 -1.53 -10.44 -3.33
C LEU A 22 -2.87 -9.75 -3.52
N TYR A 23 -2.84 -8.41 -3.56
CA TYR A 23 -4.02 -7.57 -3.61
C TYR A 23 -3.96 -6.54 -4.74
N GLU A 24 -5.11 -6.26 -5.35
CA GLU A 24 -5.27 -5.16 -6.32
C GLU A 24 -6.05 -3.97 -5.74
N ASP A 25 -6.64 -4.16 -4.56
CA ASP A 25 -7.39 -3.17 -3.82
C ASP A 25 -6.79 -2.98 -2.42
N PHE A 26 -6.59 -1.72 -2.02
CA PHE A 26 -5.91 -1.38 -0.78
C PHE A 26 -6.81 -1.58 0.44
N ASP A 27 -8.09 -1.24 0.32
CA ASP A 27 -9.06 -1.38 1.40
C ASP A 27 -9.32 -2.86 1.73
N GLN A 28 -9.38 -3.72 0.71
CA GLN A 28 -9.42 -5.17 0.88
C GLN A 28 -8.16 -5.69 1.59
N ALA A 29 -6.98 -5.26 1.14
CA ALA A 29 -5.72 -5.65 1.74
C ALA A 29 -5.66 -5.30 3.23
N LEU A 30 -6.06 -4.07 3.60
CA LEU A 30 -6.11 -3.63 5.00
C LEU A 30 -7.08 -4.46 5.84
N LYS A 31 -8.29 -4.74 5.33
CA LYS A 31 -9.32 -5.47 6.08
C LYS A 31 -8.96 -6.94 6.33
N GLU A 32 -8.38 -7.60 5.32
CA GLU A 32 -8.01 -9.01 5.43
C GLU A 32 -6.73 -9.22 6.23
N THR A 33 -5.72 -8.38 5.98
CA THR A 33 -4.40 -8.57 6.60
C THR A 33 -4.26 -7.93 7.96
N LYS A 34 -5.09 -6.92 8.29
CA LYS A 34 -5.09 -6.16 9.56
C LYS A 34 -3.66 -5.85 10.05
N PRO A 35 -2.85 -5.16 9.22
CA PRO A 35 -1.43 -5.00 9.50
C PRO A 35 -1.19 -4.00 10.63
N ASP A 36 -0.10 -4.15 11.37
CA ASP A 36 0.35 -3.14 12.34
C ASP A 36 1.01 -1.93 11.64
N ALA A 37 1.57 -2.14 10.44
CA ALA A 37 2.25 -1.12 9.67
C ALA A 37 2.05 -1.27 8.15
N VAL A 38 2.07 -0.15 7.43
CA VAL A 38 1.94 -0.08 5.96
C VAL A 38 3.11 0.71 5.39
N SER A 39 3.76 0.15 4.35
CA SER A 39 4.76 0.84 3.53
C SER A 39 4.14 1.27 2.20
N ILE A 40 4.12 2.56 1.93
CA ILE A 40 3.53 3.16 0.73
C ILE A 40 4.65 3.64 -0.19
N ASN A 41 4.87 2.91 -1.28
CA ASN A 41 5.92 3.19 -2.27
C ASN A 41 5.29 3.38 -3.67
N SER A 42 4.12 4.04 -3.72
CA SER A 42 3.32 4.22 -4.93
C SER A 42 3.51 5.62 -5.54
N TRP A 43 2.63 6.02 -6.47
CA TRP A 43 2.69 7.35 -7.07
C TRP A 43 2.26 8.43 -6.04
N PRO A 44 2.90 9.61 -6.02
CA PRO A 44 2.65 10.65 -5.02
C PRO A 44 1.19 11.11 -4.91
N ASN A 45 0.43 11.08 -6.00
CA ASN A 45 -0.99 11.43 -6.01
C ASN A 45 -1.89 10.46 -5.21
N THR A 46 -1.37 9.28 -4.86
CA THR A 46 -2.09 8.25 -4.08
C THR A 46 -1.59 8.11 -2.64
N HIS A 47 -0.45 8.75 -2.34
CA HIS A 47 0.20 8.68 -1.04
C HIS A 47 -0.70 9.16 0.11
N ALA A 48 -1.27 10.35 -0.03
CA ALA A 48 -2.12 10.93 1.00
C ALA A 48 -3.36 10.07 1.29
N GLU A 49 -4.03 9.58 0.24
CA GLU A 49 -5.23 8.73 0.39
C GLU A 49 -4.90 7.42 1.11
N TYR A 50 -3.84 6.73 0.71
CA TYR A 50 -3.43 5.46 1.34
C TYR A 50 -2.90 5.65 2.76
N ALA A 51 -2.19 6.75 3.02
CA ALA A 51 -1.72 7.08 4.37
C ALA A 51 -2.90 7.33 5.31
N LEU A 52 -3.90 8.13 4.89
CA LEU A 52 -5.09 8.40 5.68
C LEU A 52 -5.88 7.12 5.98
N LYS A 53 -6.07 6.24 4.99
CA LYS A 53 -6.74 4.95 5.18
C LYS A 53 -5.99 4.04 6.16
N ALA A 54 -4.67 3.96 6.08
CA ALA A 54 -3.85 3.17 6.99
C ALA A 54 -3.88 3.73 8.43
N ILE A 55 -3.76 5.06 8.59
CA ILE A 55 -3.86 5.71 9.90
C ILE A 55 -5.26 5.48 10.51
N ALA A 56 -6.32 5.59 9.72
CA ALA A 56 -7.69 5.31 10.17
C ALA A 56 -7.90 3.84 10.59
N ALA A 57 -7.14 2.92 10.00
CA ALA A 57 -7.09 1.52 10.39
C ALA A 57 -6.16 1.24 11.60
N ASN A 58 -5.64 2.30 12.25
CA ASN A 58 -4.72 2.23 13.37
C ASN A 58 -3.37 1.56 13.03
N CYS A 59 -2.93 1.70 11.78
CA CYS A 59 -1.63 1.22 11.31
C CYS A 59 -0.57 2.32 11.39
N HIS A 60 0.68 1.94 11.67
CA HIS A 60 1.84 2.79 11.43
C HIS A 60 2.08 2.98 9.93
N VAL A 61 2.44 4.19 9.49
CA VAL A 61 2.64 4.48 8.07
C VAL A 61 4.09 4.88 7.81
N PHE A 62 4.71 4.19 6.87
CA PHE A 62 5.96 4.57 6.22
C PHE A 62 5.65 4.90 4.76
N MET A 63 6.21 5.98 4.22
CA MET A 63 5.93 6.39 2.84
C MET A 63 7.12 7.02 2.15
N GLU A 64 7.19 6.83 0.83
CA GLU A 64 8.21 7.45 -0.01
C GLU A 64 8.00 8.95 -0.18
N LYS A 65 9.10 9.65 -0.48
CA LYS A 65 9.10 11.09 -0.75
C LYS A 65 8.75 11.38 -2.22
N PRO A 66 8.09 12.50 -2.52
CA PRO A 66 7.56 13.50 -1.60
C PRO A 66 6.30 13.03 -0.87
N LEU A 67 6.11 13.55 0.35
CA LEU A 67 4.97 13.22 1.23
C LEU A 67 3.63 13.54 0.56
N ALA A 68 3.56 14.69 -0.12
CA ALA A 68 2.39 15.19 -0.81
C ALA A 68 2.79 15.90 -2.10
N THR A 69 1.83 16.06 -3.01
CA THR A 69 2.01 16.81 -4.26
C THR A 69 1.78 18.32 -4.10
N ASN A 70 1.26 18.76 -2.94
CA ASN A 70 0.97 20.14 -2.57
C ASN A 70 1.14 20.34 -1.04
N ASN A 71 1.11 21.59 -0.58
CA ASN A 71 1.26 21.98 0.84
C ASN A 71 -0.06 22.46 1.47
N GLU A 72 -1.18 22.28 0.77
CA GLU A 72 -2.50 22.77 1.20
C GLU A 72 -3.19 21.80 2.17
#